data_AF-A0A3A4K582-F1
#
_entry.id   AF-A0A3A4K582-F1
#
_cell.length_a   1.000
_cell.length_b   1.000
_cell.length_c   1.000
_cell.angle_alpha   90.00
_cell.angle_beta   90.00
_cell.angle_gamma   90.00
#
_symmetry.space_group_name_H-M   'P 1'
#
loop_
_entity.id
_entity.type
_entity.pdbx_description
1 polymer ?
#
loop_
_entity_poly.entity_id
_entity_poly.type
_entity_poly.pdbx_seq_one_letter_code
_entity_poly.pdbx_strand_id
1 'polypeptide(L)'
;MGKYTPWRIMAIAAGLVLTGIEVYGAFEYLVKQEGRLSYLVAGGAVVTATSALLPILAERQWRDGHKLQALLLWAALLPALSLILSAAIERTGGARDRAGQERQAIETRIKLAKDAVDDAKSRLASAEAGVLAETKDKGCGPVCKGLKKGAEEARKQLSEARGAPDLKLVVPRDPQAVRLAAMLPVTEAQVALYQPVILPVTVSLLGILLLGTGLAETKRKRRVQKGKKKQVKRKRKPAKPKMPEPIRRKKHLALVASNEN
;
A
#
# COMPACT_ATOMS: atom_id res chain seq x y z
N MET A 1 -17.25 12.74 -32.00
CA MET A 1 -16.45 12.07 -30.93
C MET A 1 -14.96 12.15 -31.26
N GLY A 2 -14.06 12.32 -30.28
CA GLY A 2 -12.63 12.27 -30.57
C GLY A 2 -12.17 10.83 -30.73
N LYS A 3 -11.41 10.52 -31.78
CA LYS A 3 -10.82 9.19 -31.95
C LYS A 3 -9.90 8.93 -30.75
N TYR A 4 -10.21 7.91 -29.94
CA TYR A 4 -9.29 7.41 -28.93
C TYR A 4 -8.12 6.75 -29.66
N THR A 5 -6.89 7.08 -29.27
CA THR A 5 -5.73 6.34 -29.76
C THR A 5 -5.72 4.94 -29.12
N PRO A 6 -5.25 3.90 -29.82
CA PRO A 6 -5.23 2.53 -29.29
C PRO A 6 -4.53 2.44 -27.93
N TRP A 7 -3.44 3.19 -27.74
CA TRP A 7 -2.73 3.31 -26.45
C TRP A 7 -3.63 3.79 -25.30
N ARG A 8 -4.54 4.73 -25.55
CA ARG A 8 -5.46 5.23 -24.51
C ARG A 8 -6.53 4.20 -24.16
N ILE A 9 -7.00 3.44 -25.14
CA ILE A 9 -7.94 2.34 -24.91
C ILE A 9 -7.26 1.28 -24.04
N MET A 10 -6.00 0.92 -24.37
CA MET A 10 -5.21 -0.01 -23.56
C MET A 10 -4.98 0.50 -22.13
N ALA A 11 -4.63 1.78 -21.95
CA ALA A 11 -4.45 2.36 -20.62
C ALA A 11 -5.76 2.33 -19.79
N ILE A 12 -6.90 2.67 -20.40
CA ILE A 12 -8.21 2.58 -19.72
C ILE A 12 -8.51 1.14 -19.34
N ALA A 13 -8.33 0.18 -20.27
CA ALA A 13 -8.59 -1.23 -20.01
C ALA A 13 -7.71 -1.77 -18.89
N ALA A 14 -6.40 -1.50 -18.93
CA ALA A 14 -5.47 -1.90 -17.87
C ALA A 14 -5.80 -1.27 -16.52
N GLY A 15 -6.17 0.02 -16.51
CA GLY A 15 -6.63 0.71 -15.31
C GLY A 15 -7.89 0.09 -14.72
N LEU A 16 -8.89 -0.23 -15.55
CA LEU A 16 -10.12 -0.91 -15.13
C LEU A 16 -9.84 -2.31 -14.58
N VAL A 17 -8.91 -3.06 -15.17
CA VAL A 17 -8.52 -4.39 -14.68
C VAL A 17 -7.86 -4.27 -13.31
N LEU A 18 -6.91 -3.35 -13.12
CA LEU A 18 -6.24 -3.16 -11.83
C LEU A 18 -7.24 -2.74 -10.75
N THR A 19 -8.10 -1.75 -11.03
CA THR A 19 -9.16 -1.34 -10.10
C THR A 19 -10.14 -2.48 -9.82
N GLY A 20 -10.49 -3.28 -10.84
CA GLY A 20 -11.36 -4.45 -10.67
C GLY A 20 -10.77 -5.51 -9.74
N ILE A 21 -9.46 -5.77 -9.86
CA ILE A 21 -8.73 -6.67 -8.96
C ILE A 21 -8.76 -6.15 -7.51
N GLU A 22 -8.60 -4.83 -7.32
CA GLU A 22 -8.68 -4.23 -5.98
C GLU A 22 -10.08 -4.31 -5.38
N VAL A 23 -11.11 -3.98 -6.16
CA VAL A 23 -12.51 -4.06 -5.74
C VAL A 23 -12.86 -5.51 -5.36
N TYR A 24 -12.44 -6.47 -6.18
CA TYR A 24 -12.64 -7.89 -5.89
C TYR A 24 -11.90 -8.31 -4.61
N GLY A 25 -10.63 -7.91 -4.46
CA GLY A 25 -9.84 -8.22 -3.27
C GLY A 25 -10.40 -7.62 -1.97
N ALA A 26 -10.90 -6.38 -2.03
CA ALA A 26 -11.56 -5.72 -0.91
C ALA A 26 -12.91 -6.40 -0.59
N PHE A 27 -13.69 -6.73 -1.61
CA PHE A 27 -14.95 -7.45 -1.45
C PHE A 27 -14.73 -8.82 -0.80
N GLU A 28 -13.83 -9.64 -1.33
CA GLU A 28 -13.53 -10.98 -0.80
C GLU A 28 -13.05 -10.90 0.65
N TYR A 29 -12.20 -9.92 0.98
CA TYR A 29 -11.72 -9.69 2.34
C TYR A 29 -12.87 -9.37 3.30
N LEU A 30 -13.71 -8.39 2.96
CA LEU A 30 -14.83 -7.96 3.82
C LEU A 30 -15.87 -9.07 3.97
N VAL A 31 -16.15 -9.85 2.92
CA VAL A 31 -17.04 -11.03 3.00
C VAL A 31 -16.47 -12.06 3.99
N LYS A 32 -15.16 -12.35 3.92
CA LYS A 32 -14.53 -13.30 4.84
C LYS A 32 -14.52 -12.81 6.28
N GLN A 33 -14.40 -11.50 6.50
CA GLN A 33 -14.38 -10.90 7.83
C GLN A 33 -15.77 -10.88 8.48
N GLU A 34 -16.82 -10.56 7.71
CA GLU A 34 -18.18 -10.45 8.25
C GLU A 34 -18.99 -11.74 8.20
N GLY A 35 -18.58 -12.69 7.37
CA GLY A 35 -19.29 -13.97 7.18
C GLY A 35 -20.63 -13.84 6.45
N ARG A 36 -21.02 -12.63 6.02
CA ARG A 36 -22.26 -12.36 5.28
C ARG A 36 -22.12 -11.13 4.38
N LEU A 37 -22.97 -11.04 3.37
CA LEU A 37 -23.11 -9.83 2.55
C LEU A 37 -23.82 -8.75 3.37
N SER A 38 -23.08 -7.75 3.82
CA SER A 38 -23.61 -6.59 4.54
C SER A 38 -23.44 -5.30 3.73
N TYR A 39 -24.01 -4.21 4.25
CA TYR A 39 -23.82 -2.88 3.68
C TYR A 39 -22.36 -2.42 3.74
N LEU A 40 -21.57 -2.93 4.69
CA LEU A 40 -20.15 -2.60 4.84
C LEU A 40 -19.33 -3.27 3.74
N VAL A 41 -19.63 -4.52 3.40
CA VAL A 41 -19.03 -5.23 2.26
C VAL A 41 -19.29 -4.49 0.94
N ALA A 42 -20.57 -4.19 0.68
CA ALA A 42 -20.97 -3.47 -0.53
C ALA A 42 -20.39 -2.04 -0.56
N GLY A 43 -20.43 -1.35 0.59
CA GLY A 43 -19.87 -0.01 0.76
C GLY A 43 -18.37 0.03 0.51
N GLY A 44 -17.61 -0.91 1.06
CA GLY A 44 -16.16 -1.01 0.83
C GLY A 44 -15.81 -1.23 -0.64
N ALA A 45 -16.54 -2.12 -1.33
CA ALA A 45 -16.36 -2.35 -2.76
C ALA A 45 -16.67 -1.09 -3.60
N VAL A 46 -17.77 -0.40 -3.30
CA VAL A 46 -18.17 0.85 -3.99
C VAL A 46 -17.19 1.99 -3.72
N VAL A 47 -16.73 2.16 -2.47
CA VAL A 47 -15.72 3.17 -2.12
C VAL A 47 -14.41 2.89 -2.86
N THR A 48 -14.01 1.63 -2.97
CA THR A 48 -12.81 1.23 -3.73
C THR A 48 -12.97 1.54 -5.22
N ALA A 49 -14.11 1.24 -5.82
CA ALA A 49 -14.36 1.53 -7.23
C ALA A 49 -14.42 3.04 -7.52
N THR A 50 -15.05 3.81 -6.62
CA THR A 50 -15.23 5.26 -6.80
C THR A 50 -13.96 6.05 -6.52
N SER A 51 -13.09 5.58 -5.61
CA SER A 51 -11.81 6.24 -5.30
C SER A 51 -10.91 6.36 -6.53
N ALA A 52 -10.92 5.35 -7.43
CA ALA A 52 -10.18 5.36 -8.68
C ALA A 52 -10.60 6.51 -9.63
N LEU A 53 -11.85 6.98 -9.51
CA LEU A 53 -12.39 8.08 -10.32
C LEU A 53 -12.19 9.46 -9.68
N LEU A 54 -11.98 9.54 -8.36
CA LEU A 54 -11.86 10.81 -7.64
C LEU A 54 -10.78 11.75 -8.22
N PRO A 55 -9.54 11.30 -8.53
CA PRO A 55 -8.51 12.18 -9.07
C PRO A 55 -8.90 12.78 -10.42
N ILE A 56 -9.59 12.00 -11.26
CA ILE A 56 -10.02 12.39 -12.60
C ILE A 56 -11.13 13.44 -12.51
N LEU A 57 -12.09 13.24 -11.61
CA LEU A 57 -13.15 14.20 -11.33
C LEU A 57 -12.59 15.47 -10.69
N ALA A 58 -11.64 15.35 -9.77
CA ALA A 58 -10.99 16.49 -9.11
C ALA A 58 -10.25 17.38 -10.12
N GLU A 59 -9.45 16.77 -11.01
CA GLU A 59 -8.78 17.50 -12.09
C GLU A 59 -9.77 18.21 -13.01
N ARG A 60 -10.88 17.55 -13.36
CA ARG A 60 -11.90 18.13 -14.22
C ARG A 60 -12.55 19.35 -13.57
N GLN A 61 -12.95 19.24 -12.30
CA GLN A 61 -13.53 20.35 -11.56
C GLN A 61 -12.54 21.51 -11.38
N TRP A 62 -11.27 21.20 -11.13
CA TRP A 62 -10.21 22.21 -11.06
C TRP A 62 -10.08 22.98 -12.37
N ARG A 63 -10.11 22.27 -13.50
CA ARG A 63 -10.02 22.84 -14.86
C ARG A 63 -11.26 23.63 -15.28
N ASP A 64 -12.40 23.40 -14.64
CA ASP A 64 -13.68 24.09 -14.89
C ASP A 64 -13.87 25.31 -13.97
N GLY A 65 -12.97 25.51 -13.00
CA GLY A 65 -12.95 26.66 -12.10
C GLY A 65 -13.61 26.42 -10.74
N HIS A 66 -14.19 25.23 -10.53
CA HIS A 66 -14.81 24.81 -9.28
C HIS A 66 -13.75 24.29 -8.29
N LYS A 67 -12.85 25.19 -7.85
CA LYS A 67 -11.69 24.84 -7.00
C LYS A 67 -12.10 24.20 -5.68
N LEU A 68 -13.16 24.68 -5.04
CA LEU A 68 -13.64 24.13 -3.77
C LEU A 68 -14.06 22.66 -3.91
N GLN A 69 -14.83 22.32 -4.96
CA GLN A 69 -15.24 20.94 -5.22
C GLN A 69 -14.05 20.04 -5.54
N ALA A 70 -13.08 20.54 -6.31
CA ALA A 70 -11.85 19.80 -6.58
C ALA A 70 -11.05 19.52 -5.30
N LEU A 71 -10.94 20.51 -4.39
CA LEU A 71 -10.30 20.32 -3.09
C LEU A 71 -11.05 19.30 -2.23
N LEU A 72 -12.39 19.32 -2.20
CA LEU A 72 -13.19 18.33 -1.47
C LEU A 72 -13.00 16.91 -2.03
N LEU A 73 -12.89 16.75 -3.35
CA LEU A 73 -12.61 15.44 -3.97
C LEU A 73 -11.21 14.92 -3.63
N TRP A 74 -10.19 15.80 -3.62
CA TRP A 74 -8.85 15.44 -3.14
C TRP A 74 -8.83 15.11 -1.64
N ALA A 75 -9.58 15.86 -0.84
CA ALA A 75 -9.72 15.60 0.60
C ALA A 75 -10.42 14.26 0.86
N ALA A 76 -11.44 13.91 0.07
CA ALA A 76 -12.14 12.63 0.15
C ALA A 76 -11.30 11.43 -0.33
N LEU A 77 -10.34 11.67 -1.23
CA LEU A 77 -9.42 10.63 -1.69
C LEU A 77 -8.53 10.11 -0.56
N LEU A 78 -8.08 10.98 0.36
CA LEU A 78 -7.21 10.58 1.48
C LEU A 78 -7.82 9.49 2.37
N PRO A 79 -9.02 9.65 2.97
CA PRO A 79 -9.62 8.61 3.79
C PRO A 79 -10.00 7.37 2.97
N ALA A 80 -10.39 7.53 1.69
CA ALA A 80 -10.66 6.38 0.82
C ALA A 80 -9.41 5.53 0.60
N LEU A 81 -8.27 6.16 0.29
CA LEU A 81 -6.98 5.47 0.15
C LEU A 81 -6.52 4.84 1.46
N SER A 82 -6.69 5.54 2.59
CA SER A 82 -6.38 4.98 3.91
C SER A 82 -7.19 3.71 4.18
N LEU A 83 -8.49 3.71 3.88
CA LEU A 83 -9.36 2.54 4.08
C LEU A 83 -8.95 1.38 3.18
N ILE A 84 -8.71 1.63 1.89
CA ILE A 84 -8.26 0.61 0.93
C ILE A 84 -6.91 0.03 1.37
N LEU A 85 -5.99 0.88 1.81
CA LEU A 85 -4.66 0.48 2.26
C LEU A 85 -4.74 -0.36 3.54
N SER A 86 -5.52 0.06 4.53
CA SER A 86 -5.72 -0.72 5.77
C SER A 86 -6.30 -2.10 5.47
N ALA A 87 -7.37 -2.19 4.66
CA ALA A 87 -7.96 -3.47 4.27
C ALA A 87 -6.96 -4.35 3.51
N ALA A 88 -6.14 -3.75 2.64
CA ALA A 88 -5.11 -4.48 1.93
C ALA A 88 -4.00 -5.00 2.86
N ILE A 89 -3.56 -4.18 3.83
CA ILE A 89 -2.56 -4.54 4.84
C ILE A 89 -3.07 -5.66 5.72
N GLU A 90 -4.31 -5.61 6.20
CA GLU A 90 -4.86 -6.67 7.04
C GLU A 90 -4.96 -7.99 6.25
N ARG A 91 -5.35 -7.92 4.98
CA ARG A 91 -5.42 -9.09 4.08
C ARG A 91 -4.05 -9.72 3.83
N THR A 92 -3.02 -8.93 3.53
CA THR A 92 -1.68 -9.43 3.22
C THR A 92 -0.87 -9.76 4.48
N GLY A 93 -1.11 -9.02 5.56
CA GLY A 93 -0.53 -9.21 6.89
C GLY A 93 -1.05 -10.48 7.55
N GLY A 94 -2.36 -10.77 7.52
CA GLY A 94 -2.92 -11.95 8.20
C GLY A 94 -2.34 -13.29 7.72
N ALA A 95 -2.02 -13.43 6.43
CA ALA A 95 -1.35 -14.63 5.91
C ALA A 95 0.10 -14.75 6.41
N ARG A 96 0.79 -13.61 6.50
CA ARG A 96 2.16 -13.51 7.00
C ARG A 96 2.24 -13.74 8.50
N ASP A 97 1.32 -13.19 9.28
CA ASP A 97 1.27 -13.33 10.73
C ASP A 97 1.05 -14.79 11.13
N ARG A 98 0.18 -15.52 10.41
CA ARG A 98 0.02 -16.97 10.61
C ARG A 98 1.30 -17.74 10.34
N ALA A 99 1.98 -17.45 9.23
CA ALA A 99 3.28 -18.06 8.93
C ALA A 99 4.35 -17.68 9.97
N GLY A 100 4.28 -16.46 10.53
CA GLY A 100 5.13 -16.00 11.63
C GLY A 100 4.86 -16.76 12.92
N GLN A 101 3.59 -16.95 13.29
CA GLN A 101 3.18 -17.72 14.45
C GLN A 101 3.63 -19.19 14.35
N GLU A 102 3.50 -19.81 13.18
CA GLU A 102 4.00 -21.17 12.95
C GLU A 102 5.51 -21.28 13.17
N ARG A 103 6.28 -20.29 12.67
CA ARG A 103 7.73 -20.26 12.89
C ARG A 103 8.10 -20.04 14.35
N GLN A 104 7.40 -19.14 15.04
CA GLN A 104 7.60 -18.92 16.48
C GLN A 104 7.26 -20.16 17.30
N ALA A 105 6.20 -20.88 16.94
CA ALA A 105 5.83 -22.15 17.56
C ALA A 105 6.94 -23.20 17.36
N ILE A 106 7.50 -23.32 16.15
CA ILE A 106 8.63 -24.22 15.86
C ILE A 106 9.87 -23.80 16.66
N GLU A 107 10.21 -22.51 16.68
CA GLU A 107 11.37 -22.00 17.44
C GLU A 107 11.22 -22.30 18.94
N THR A 108 10.00 -22.15 19.48
CA THR A 108 9.70 -22.44 20.88
C THR A 108 9.86 -23.93 21.19
N ARG A 109 9.39 -24.82 20.30
CA ARG A 109 9.59 -26.28 20.43
C ARG A 109 11.06 -26.65 20.42
N ILE A 110 11.85 -26.06 19.51
CA ILE A 110 13.29 -26.29 19.46
C ILE A 110 13.98 -25.81 20.74
N LYS A 111 13.59 -24.63 21.27
CA LYS A 111 14.13 -24.11 22.54
C LYS A 111 13.81 -25.04 23.71
N LEU A 112 12.55 -25.43 23.87
CA LEU A 112 12.13 -26.38 24.92
C LEU A 112 12.86 -27.73 24.81
N ALA A 113 13.05 -28.25 23.60
CA ALA A 113 13.80 -29.48 23.39
C ALA A 113 15.29 -29.34 23.76
N LYS A 114 15.90 -28.19 23.49
CA LYS A 114 17.28 -27.89 23.92
C LYS A 114 17.39 -27.76 25.43
N ASP A 115 16.46 -27.04 26.05
CA ASP A 115 16.42 -26.87 27.51
C ASP A 115 16.25 -28.22 28.21
N ALA A 116 15.42 -29.11 27.67
CA ALA A 116 15.26 -30.48 28.18
C ALA A 116 16.56 -31.30 28.07
N VAL A 117 17.31 -31.16 26.97
CA VAL A 117 18.63 -31.79 26.81
C VAL A 117 19.62 -31.25 27.82
N ASP A 118 19.63 -29.94 28.07
CA ASP A 118 20.57 -29.32 29.00
C ASP A 118 20.24 -29.62 30.46
N ASP A 119 18.95 -29.69 30.84
CA ASP A 119 18.51 -30.19 32.15
C ASP A 119 18.93 -31.66 32.35
N ALA A 120 18.70 -32.51 31.34
CA ALA A 120 19.12 -33.91 31.40
C ALA A 120 20.65 -34.07 31.52
N LYS A 121 21.44 -33.23 30.84
CA LYS A 121 22.91 -33.20 31.00
C LYS A 121 23.30 -32.77 32.41
N SER A 122 22.66 -31.74 32.97
CA SER A 122 22.93 -31.26 34.32
C SER A 122 22.66 -32.34 35.38
N ARG A 123 21.53 -33.03 35.27
CA ARG A 123 21.18 -34.16 36.14
C ARG A 123 22.18 -35.30 36.04
N LEU A 124 22.60 -35.64 34.83
CA LEU A 124 23.63 -36.66 34.61
C LEU A 124 24.96 -36.26 35.27
N ALA A 125 25.41 -35.02 35.06
CA ALA A 125 26.65 -34.52 35.66
C ALA A 125 26.61 -34.54 37.19
N SER A 126 25.47 -34.16 37.79
CA SER A 126 25.26 -34.23 39.24
C SER A 126 25.28 -35.67 39.75
N ALA A 127 24.60 -36.60 39.06
CA ALA A 127 24.60 -38.01 39.42
C ALA A 127 26.00 -38.65 39.32
N GLU A 128 26.75 -38.35 38.25
CA GLU A 128 28.13 -38.82 38.08
C GLU A 128 29.09 -38.22 39.12
N ALA A 129 28.93 -36.94 39.46
CA ALA A 129 29.71 -36.31 40.52
C ALA A 129 29.44 -36.96 41.89
N GLY A 130 28.18 -37.28 42.19
CA GLY A 130 27.81 -38.00 43.42
C GLY A 130 28.41 -39.41 43.48
N VAL A 131 28.44 -40.15 42.36
CA VAL A 131 29.12 -41.45 42.28
C VAL A 131 30.62 -41.31 42.52
N LEU A 132 31.27 -40.30 41.93
CA LEU A 132 32.70 -40.05 42.07
C LEU A 132 33.09 -39.68 43.51
N ALA A 133 32.26 -38.87 44.20
CA ALA A 133 32.48 -38.49 45.58
C ALA A 133 32.46 -39.72 46.51
N GLU A 134 31.43 -40.56 46.44
CA GLU A 134 31.31 -41.78 47.25
C GLU A 134 32.39 -42.83 46.97
N THR A 135 32.84 -42.91 45.71
CA THR A 135 33.85 -43.90 45.31
C THR A 135 35.26 -43.56 45.85
N LYS A 136 35.55 -42.27 46.09
CA LYS A 136 36.85 -41.82 46.61
C LYS A 136 37.09 -42.16 48.08
N ASP A 137 36.04 -42.18 48.90
CA ASP A 137 36.21 -42.22 50.36
C ASP A 137 36.22 -43.64 50.95
N LYS A 138 35.42 -44.59 50.44
CA LYS A 138 35.23 -45.91 51.10
C LYS A 138 35.00 -47.12 50.17
N GLY A 139 35.17 -46.95 48.85
CA GLY A 139 34.79 -47.97 47.87
C GLY A 139 33.27 -48.03 47.63
N CYS A 140 32.83 -48.73 46.59
CA CYS A 140 31.45 -48.65 46.12
C CYS A 140 30.47 -49.51 46.96
N GLY A 141 29.99 -48.94 48.07
CA GLY A 141 28.95 -49.53 48.92
C GLY A 141 27.53 -49.51 48.30
N PRO A 142 26.49 -49.92 49.05
CA PRO A 142 25.11 -49.96 48.56
C PRO A 142 24.56 -48.59 48.12
N VAL A 143 25.01 -47.49 48.75
CA VAL A 143 24.67 -46.11 48.36
C VAL A 143 25.25 -45.78 46.98
N CYS A 144 26.51 -46.10 46.73
CA CYS A 144 27.16 -45.96 45.42
C CYS A 144 26.44 -46.77 44.32
N LYS A 145 25.94 -47.98 44.63
CA LYS A 145 25.13 -48.78 43.68
C LYS A 145 23.80 -48.09 43.33
N GLY A 146 23.15 -47.43 44.29
CA GLY A 146 21.95 -46.62 44.06
C GLY A 146 22.23 -45.42 43.14
N LEU A 147 23.30 -44.68 43.42
CA LEU A 147 23.72 -43.53 42.60
C LEU A 147 24.13 -43.93 41.17
N LYS A 148 24.77 -45.10 40.99
CA LYS A 148 25.07 -45.65 39.66
C LYS A 148 23.81 -45.96 38.85
N LYS A 149 22.78 -46.55 39.48
CA LYS A 149 21.48 -46.76 38.82
C LYS A 149 20.83 -45.43 38.43
N GLY A 150 20.88 -44.43 39.31
CA GLY A 150 20.39 -43.08 39.00
C GLY A 150 21.16 -42.42 37.84
N ALA A 151 22.48 -42.61 37.76
CA ALA A 151 23.28 -42.14 36.63
C ALA A 151 22.93 -42.87 35.32
N GLU A 152 22.70 -44.18 35.35
CA GLU A 152 22.24 -44.94 34.17
C GLU A 152 20.85 -44.48 33.69
N GLU A 153 19.94 -44.20 34.62
CA GLU A 153 18.62 -43.66 34.30
C GLU A 153 18.70 -42.24 33.71
N ALA A 154 19.55 -41.37 34.28
CA ALA A 154 19.84 -40.07 33.71
C ALA A 154 20.49 -40.14 32.31
N ARG A 155 21.35 -41.14 32.05
CA ARG A 155 21.89 -41.41 30.70
C ARG A 155 20.79 -41.80 29.71
N LYS A 156 19.85 -42.65 30.13
CA LYS A 156 18.70 -43.03 29.29
C LYS A 156 17.84 -41.81 28.96
N GLN A 157 17.50 -41.00 29.97
CA GLN A 157 16.74 -39.76 29.78
C GLN A 157 17.46 -38.77 28.84
N LEU A 158 18.78 -38.63 28.97
CA LEU A 158 19.56 -37.80 28.05
C LEU A 158 19.57 -38.35 26.61
N SER A 159 19.64 -39.68 26.44
CA SER A 159 19.60 -40.31 25.12
C SER A 159 18.24 -40.14 24.44
N GLU A 160 17.16 -40.22 25.21
CA GLU A 160 15.79 -40.00 24.75
C GLU A 160 15.56 -38.52 24.39
N ALA A 161 16.00 -37.59 25.24
CA ALA A 161 15.93 -36.15 24.98
C ALA A 161 16.71 -35.76 23.71
N ARG A 162 17.89 -36.33 23.47
CA ARG A 162 18.66 -36.13 22.22
C ARG A 162 18.01 -36.76 20.99
N GLY A 163 17.22 -37.82 21.19
CA GLY A 163 16.47 -38.49 20.14
C GLY A 163 15.21 -37.74 19.71
N ALA A 164 14.80 -36.70 20.45
CA ALA A 164 13.57 -35.97 20.17
C ALA A 164 13.57 -35.37 18.75
N PRO A 165 12.50 -35.59 17.96
CA PRO A 165 12.43 -35.12 16.58
C PRO A 165 12.48 -33.59 16.47
N ASP A 166 12.09 -32.88 17.52
CA ASP A 166 12.06 -31.42 17.55
C ASP A 166 13.46 -30.79 17.47
N LEU A 167 14.52 -31.48 17.90
CA LEU A 167 15.91 -31.01 17.76
C LEU A 167 16.40 -31.00 16.30
N LYS A 168 15.74 -31.76 15.42
CA LYS A 168 16.05 -31.81 13.98
C LYS A 168 15.26 -30.79 13.18
N LEU A 169 14.31 -30.10 13.80
CA LEU A 169 13.56 -29.03 13.14
C LEU A 169 14.48 -27.85 12.84
N VAL A 170 14.37 -27.34 11.61
CA VAL A 170 15.01 -26.09 11.20
C VAL A 170 13.94 -25.01 11.22
N VAL A 171 14.22 -23.88 11.90
CA VAL A 171 13.32 -22.72 11.86
C VAL A 171 13.23 -22.23 10.41
N PRO A 172 12.06 -22.31 9.74
CA PRO A 172 11.94 -21.87 8.37
C PRO A 172 12.11 -20.35 8.30
N ARG A 173 13.15 -19.87 7.62
CA ARG A 173 13.26 -18.44 7.27
C ARG A 173 12.46 -18.13 6.02
N ASP A 174 12.00 -16.89 5.88
CA ASP A 174 11.38 -16.44 4.64
C ASP A 174 12.46 -16.22 3.56
N PRO A 175 12.54 -17.07 2.52
CA PRO A 175 13.57 -16.94 1.52
C PRO A 175 13.46 -15.64 0.72
N GLN A 176 12.26 -15.04 0.60
CA GLN A 176 12.09 -13.75 -0.07
C GLN A 176 12.63 -12.61 0.79
N ALA A 177 12.36 -12.63 2.10
CA ALA A 177 12.86 -11.60 3.01
C ALA A 177 14.39 -11.61 3.09
N VAL A 178 15.00 -12.80 3.15
CA VAL A 178 16.47 -12.95 3.15
C VAL A 178 17.08 -12.41 1.85
N ARG A 179 16.50 -12.74 0.69
CA ARG A 179 16.99 -12.26 -0.61
C ARG A 179 16.88 -10.75 -0.75
N LEU A 180 15.76 -10.16 -0.32
CA LEU A 180 15.54 -8.72 -0.38
C LEU A 180 16.46 -7.96 0.59
N ALA A 181 16.64 -8.48 1.81
CA ALA A 181 17.56 -7.90 2.80
C ALA A 181 19.03 -8.01 2.36
N ALA A 182 19.38 -8.99 1.53
CA ALA A 182 20.72 -9.09 0.95
C ALA A 182 20.96 -8.09 -0.19
N MET A 183 19.90 -7.69 -0.92
CA MET A 183 20.00 -6.76 -2.05
C MET A 183 19.85 -5.29 -1.65
N LEU A 184 19.18 -5.01 -0.54
CA LEU A 184 18.82 -3.66 -0.11
C LEU A 184 19.37 -3.42 1.32
N PRO A 185 19.77 -2.20 1.70
CA PRO A 185 20.27 -1.88 3.04
C PRO A 185 19.12 -1.81 4.07
N VAL A 186 18.34 -2.89 4.19
CA VAL A 186 17.12 -3.01 5.00
C VAL A 186 17.15 -4.37 5.68
N THR A 187 16.66 -4.44 6.91
CA THR A 187 16.63 -5.68 7.69
C THR A 187 15.54 -6.63 7.21
N GLU A 188 15.68 -7.93 7.49
CA GLU A 188 14.62 -8.93 7.21
C GLU A 188 13.28 -8.53 7.84
N ALA A 189 13.32 -7.93 9.04
CA ALA A 189 12.14 -7.43 9.75
C ALA A 189 11.48 -6.26 9.01
N GLN A 190 12.26 -5.33 8.45
CA GLN A 190 11.72 -4.22 7.66
C GLN A 190 11.10 -4.73 6.35
N VAL A 191 11.75 -5.68 5.66
CA VAL A 191 11.16 -6.30 4.46
C VAL A 191 9.86 -7.02 4.81
N ALA A 192 9.83 -7.74 5.93
CA ALA A 192 8.63 -8.42 6.40
C ALA A 192 7.46 -7.45 6.63
N LEU A 193 7.76 -6.27 7.18
CA LEU A 193 6.80 -5.21 7.49
C LEU A 193 6.26 -4.49 6.24
N TYR A 194 7.14 -4.15 5.27
CA TYR A 194 6.75 -3.31 4.13
C TYR A 194 6.29 -4.09 2.90
N GLN A 195 6.78 -5.31 2.67
CA GLN A 195 6.38 -6.11 1.50
C GLN A 195 4.86 -6.28 1.32
N PRO A 196 4.05 -6.49 2.39
CA PRO A 196 2.60 -6.60 2.28
C PRO A 196 1.93 -5.31 1.76
N VAL A 197 2.58 -4.16 1.93
CA VAL A 197 2.12 -2.81 1.55
C VAL A 197 2.46 -2.48 0.09
N ILE A 198 3.61 -2.95 -0.41
CA ILE A 198 4.14 -2.56 -1.73
C ILE A 198 3.18 -2.93 -2.86
N LEU A 199 2.68 -4.17 -2.88
CA LEU A 199 1.83 -4.63 -3.98
C LEU A 199 0.49 -3.88 -4.02
N PRO A 200 -0.28 -3.76 -2.92
CA PRO A 200 -1.50 -2.96 -2.92
C PRO A 200 -1.28 -1.51 -3.35
N VAL A 201 -0.25 -0.85 -2.81
CA VAL A 201 0.04 0.55 -3.14
C VAL A 201 0.40 0.71 -4.62
N THR A 202 1.22 -0.19 -5.17
CA THR A 202 1.61 -0.12 -6.58
C THR A 202 0.42 -0.38 -7.51
N VAL A 203 -0.45 -1.34 -7.19
CA VAL A 203 -1.66 -1.62 -7.97
C VAL A 203 -2.62 -0.42 -7.94
N SER A 204 -2.87 0.18 -6.77
CA SER A 204 -3.75 1.33 -6.62
C SER A 204 -3.25 2.53 -7.41
N LEU A 205 -1.97 2.88 -7.21
CA LEU A 205 -1.34 4.01 -7.88
C LEU A 205 -1.29 3.82 -9.40
N LEU A 206 -0.93 2.62 -9.86
CA LEU A 206 -0.85 2.31 -11.28
C LEU A 206 -2.25 2.32 -11.92
N GLY A 207 -3.27 1.79 -11.24
CA GLY A 207 -4.67 1.85 -11.68
C GLY A 207 -5.14 3.29 -11.88
N ILE A 208 -4.92 4.15 -10.88
CA ILE A 208 -5.24 5.58 -10.94
C ILE A 208 -4.48 6.28 -12.09
N LEU A 209 -3.18 6.03 -12.22
CA LEU A 209 -2.34 6.61 -13.27
C LEU A 209 -2.80 6.21 -14.67
N LEU A 210 -3.11 4.94 -14.88
CA LEU A 210 -3.56 4.41 -16.17
C LEU A 210 -4.96 4.93 -16.54
N LEU A 211 -5.89 4.99 -15.60
CA LEU A 211 -7.20 5.59 -15.81
C LEU A 211 -7.08 7.10 -16.09
N GLY A 212 -6.28 7.82 -15.30
CA GLY A 212 -6.05 9.25 -15.46
C GLY A 212 -5.44 9.60 -16.82
N THR A 213 -4.36 8.91 -17.21
CA THR A 213 -3.70 9.13 -18.52
C THR A 213 -4.60 8.73 -19.69
N GLY A 214 -5.35 7.64 -19.55
CA GLY A 214 -6.31 7.16 -20.53
C GLY A 214 -7.48 8.12 -20.75
N LEU A 215 -8.05 8.67 -19.66
CA LEU A 215 -9.23 9.54 -19.67
C LEU A 215 -8.90 11.03 -19.85
N ALA A 216 -7.65 11.46 -19.65
CA ALA A 216 -7.24 12.85 -19.80
C ALA A 216 -7.63 13.44 -21.17
N GLU A 217 -8.37 14.55 -21.18
CA GLU A 217 -8.69 15.24 -22.43
C GLU A 217 -7.42 15.77 -23.11
N THR A 218 -7.24 15.46 -24.41
CA THR A 218 -6.16 16.02 -25.21
C THR A 218 -6.31 17.54 -25.28
N LYS A 219 -5.37 18.27 -24.66
CA LYS A 219 -5.29 19.75 -24.59
C LYS A 219 -5.59 20.47 -25.93
N ARG A 220 -5.36 19.79 -27.06
CA ARG A 220 -5.63 20.27 -28.43
C ARG A 220 -7.09 20.72 -28.66
N LYS A 221 -8.10 20.07 -28.06
CA LYS A 221 -9.51 20.45 -28.27
C LYS A 221 -9.93 21.74 -27.57
N ARG A 222 -9.44 22.00 -26.35
CA ARG A 222 -9.76 23.23 -25.60
C ARG A 222 -9.26 24.50 -26.31
N ARG A 223 -8.07 24.45 -26.95
CA ARG A 223 -7.55 25.59 -27.73
C ARG A 223 -8.42 25.87 -28.96
N VAL A 224 -8.87 24.84 -29.68
CA VAL A 224 -9.72 25.00 -30.88
C VAL A 224 -11.09 25.57 -30.51
N GLN A 225 -11.72 25.12 -29.43
CA GLN A 225 -13.01 25.68 -28.98
C GLN A 225 -12.88 27.11 -28.44
N LYS A 226 -11.85 27.43 -27.64
CA LYS A 226 -11.61 28.81 -27.20
C LYS A 226 -11.30 29.74 -28.38
N GLY A 227 -10.56 29.26 -29.38
CA GLY A 227 -10.29 29.97 -30.63
C GLY A 227 -11.57 30.27 -31.43
N LYS A 228 -12.43 29.26 -31.64
CA LYS A 228 -13.73 29.43 -32.32
C LYS A 228 -14.65 30.40 -31.57
N LYS A 229 -14.78 30.29 -30.24
CA LYS A 229 -15.59 31.24 -29.44
C LYS A 229 -15.05 32.67 -29.51
N LYS A 230 -13.73 32.87 -29.49
CA LYS A 230 -13.11 34.20 -29.69
C LYS A 230 -13.36 34.74 -31.10
N GLN A 231 -13.27 33.91 -32.14
CA GLN A 231 -13.54 34.31 -33.53
C GLN A 231 -15.01 34.71 -33.73
N VAL A 232 -15.97 33.95 -33.19
CA VAL A 232 -17.39 34.28 -33.28
C VAL A 232 -17.71 35.59 -32.55
N LYS A 233 -17.14 35.82 -31.36
CA LYS A 233 -17.28 37.11 -30.66
C LYS A 233 -16.64 38.28 -31.43
N ARG A 234 -15.55 38.06 -32.17
CA ARG A 234 -14.92 39.10 -33.01
C ARG A 234 -15.79 39.45 -34.22
N LYS A 235 -16.42 38.46 -34.86
CA LYS A 235 -17.31 38.68 -36.01
C LYS A 235 -18.65 39.32 -35.65
N ARG A 236 -19.11 39.17 -34.40
CA ARG A 236 -20.38 39.75 -33.91
C ARG A 236 -20.26 41.15 -33.30
N LYS A 237 -19.09 41.77 -33.26
CA LYS A 237 -19.02 43.20 -32.92
C LYS A 237 -19.62 43.96 -34.11
N PRO A 238 -20.78 44.63 -33.97
CA PRO A 238 -21.28 45.49 -35.04
C PRO A 238 -20.20 46.54 -35.32
N ALA A 239 -19.93 46.79 -36.61
CA ALA A 239 -19.07 47.89 -37.01
C ALA A 239 -19.57 49.14 -36.28
N LYS A 240 -18.70 49.80 -35.52
CA LYS A 240 -19.05 51.11 -34.95
C LYS A 240 -19.59 51.95 -36.11
N PRO A 241 -20.78 52.54 -36.01
CA PRO A 241 -21.28 53.44 -37.05
C PRO A 241 -20.18 54.49 -37.28
N LYS A 242 -19.72 54.62 -38.52
CA LYS A 242 -18.82 55.71 -38.91
C LYS A 242 -19.55 56.98 -38.51
N MET A 243 -19.05 57.69 -37.49
CA MET A 243 -19.54 59.02 -37.21
C MET A 243 -19.36 59.84 -38.49
N PRO A 244 -20.42 60.53 -38.96
CA PRO A 244 -20.28 61.41 -40.11
C PRO A 244 -19.20 62.45 -39.80
N GLU A 245 -18.38 62.67 -40.82
CA GLU A 245 -17.25 63.58 -40.82
C GLU A 245 -17.72 64.98 -40.35
N PRO A 246 -17.04 65.61 -39.38
CA PRO A 246 -17.46 66.92 -38.88
C PRO A 246 -17.36 67.93 -40.01
N ILE A 247 -18.50 68.51 -40.40
CA ILE A 247 -18.59 69.59 -41.38
C ILE A 247 -17.72 70.74 -40.88
N ARG A 248 -16.62 70.96 -41.62
CA ARG A 248 -15.64 72.02 -41.40
C ARG A 248 -16.36 73.38 -41.58
N ARG A 249 -16.85 73.98 -40.50
CA ARG A 249 -17.40 75.35 -40.49
C ARG A 249 -16.31 76.30 -41.00
N LYS A 250 -16.50 76.85 -42.20
CA LYS A 250 -15.73 78.00 -42.69
C LYS A 250 -15.99 79.17 -41.74
N LYS A 251 -14.96 79.61 -41.01
CA LYS A 251 -14.99 80.87 -40.28
C LYS A 251 -14.99 82.00 -41.31
N HIS A 252 -16.13 82.64 -41.54
CA HIS A 252 -16.17 83.97 -42.14
C HIS A 252 -15.62 84.95 -41.11
N LEU A 253 -14.40 85.44 -41.36
CA LEU A 253 -13.92 86.68 -40.75
C LEU A 253 -14.76 87.83 -41.33
N ALA A 254 -15.65 88.38 -40.53
CA ALA A 254 -16.22 89.70 -40.78
C ALA A 254 -15.26 90.73 -40.18
N LEU A 255 -14.51 91.41 -41.07
CA LEU A 255 -13.87 92.69 -40.81
C LEU A 255 -14.99 93.73 -40.64
N VAL A 256 -15.21 94.20 -39.42
CA VAL A 256 -15.91 95.46 -39.16
C VAL A 256 -14.84 96.51 -38.95
N ALA A 257 -14.52 97.22 -40.03
CA ALA A 257 -13.97 98.55 -39.96
C ALA A 257 -15.13 99.51 -40.22
N SER A 258 -15.47 100.33 -39.24
CA SER A 258 -16.09 101.63 -39.53
C SER A 258 -15.67 102.60 -38.43
N ASN A 259 -14.87 103.54 -38.88
CA ASN A 259 -14.44 104.76 -38.22
C ASN A 259 -15.45 105.87 -38.60
N GLU A 260 -15.42 106.98 -37.85
CA GLU A 260 -15.96 108.32 -38.19
C GLU A 260 -17.47 108.58 -37.98
N ASN A 261 -17.82 109.19 -36.84
CA ASN A 261 -17.97 110.66 -36.72
C ASN A 261 -18.08 111.10 -35.24
#